data_AF-A0A4V6KPS3-F1
#
_entry.id   AF-A0A4V6KPS3-F1
#
_cell.length_a   1.000
_cell.length_b   1.000
_cell.length_c   1.000
_cell.angle_alpha   90.00
_cell.angle_beta   90.00
_cell.angle_gamma   90.00
#
_symmetry.space_group_name_H-M   'P 1'
#
loop_
_entity.id
_entity.type
_entity.pdbx_description
1 polymer ?
#
loop_
_entity_poly.entity_id
_entity_poly.type
_entity_poly.pdbx_seq_one_letter_code
_entity_poly.pdbx_strand_id
1 'polypeptide(L)'
;MPRKGFLTLEDEIIAAQAINRHFGDTLTLAINWGRSAIEGHNNHLPLQQVKQCQQAGLLSALMFSGTASQGAYGEWEDTHAPFAPFDGSHYVCHESLMTLDSARQLFNQAPLAELNYAGIKLLSTSAQESVEQRIAIIKDGLNALALSSGLITTPIK
;
A
#
# COMPACT_ATOMS: atom_id res chain seq x y z
N MET A 1 3.35 -9.78 17.49
CA MET A 1 2.33 -8.81 17.97
C MET A 1 2.22 -7.69 16.95
N PRO A 2 1.01 -7.24 16.59
CA PRO A 2 0.82 -6.13 15.65
C PRO A 2 1.57 -4.88 16.13
N ARG A 3 2.52 -4.38 15.33
CA ARG A 3 3.36 -3.24 15.72
C ARG A 3 2.56 -1.94 15.90
N LYS A 4 1.41 -1.86 15.22
CA LYS A 4 0.48 -0.72 15.23
C LYS A 4 -0.71 -0.88 16.20
N GLY A 5 -0.76 -1.95 16.99
CA GLY A 5 -1.84 -2.19 17.96
C GLY A 5 -3.22 -2.48 17.35
N PHE A 6 -3.30 -2.77 16.05
CA PHE A 6 -4.51 -3.24 15.39
C PHE A 6 -4.79 -4.71 15.72
N LEU A 7 -5.99 -5.17 15.37
CA LEU A 7 -6.30 -6.60 15.27
C LEU A 7 -5.35 -7.30 14.28
N THR A 8 -5.26 -8.62 14.32
CA THR A 8 -4.63 -9.35 13.20
C THR A 8 -5.57 -9.30 11.98
N LEU A 9 -5.07 -9.52 10.75
CA LEU A 9 -5.97 -9.63 9.59
C LEU A 9 -6.98 -10.78 9.76
N GLU A 10 -6.58 -11.87 10.40
CA GLU A 10 -7.47 -13.00 10.69
C GLU A 10 -8.64 -12.56 11.57
N ASP A 11 -8.35 -11.82 12.65
CA ASP A 11 -9.38 -11.26 13.53
C ASP A 11 -10.27 -10.22 12.80
N GLU A 12 -9.69 -9.40 11.92
CA GLU A 12 -10.45 -8.45 11.08
C GLU A 12 -11.41 -9.18 10.13
N ILE A 13 -10.97 -10.27 9.51
CA ILE A 13 -11.81 -11.12 8.65
C ILE A 13 -12.94 -11.75 9.46
N ILE A 14 -12.62 -12.33 10.63
CA ILE A 14 -13.62 -12.96 11.51
C ILE A 14 -14.68 -11.93 11.94
N ALA A 15 -14.24 -10.74 12.36
CA ALA A 15 -15.12 -9.66 12.77
C ALA A 15 -16.01 -9.19 11.60
N ALA A 16 -15.42 -8.98 10.42
CA ALA A 16 -16.15 -8.53 9.25
C ALA A 16 -17.20 -9.57 8.80
N GLN A 17 -16.86 -10.86 8.79
CA GLN A 17 -17.81 -11.93 8.50
C GLN A 17 -18.92 -12.02 9.54
N ALA A 18 -18.61 -11.82 10.83
CA ALA A 18 -19.63 -11.81 11.88
C ALA A 18 -20.64 -10.66 11.70
N ILE A 19 -20.15 -9.48 11.33
CA ILE A 19 -21.00 -8.32 11.01
C ILE A 19 -21.84 -8.62 9.76
N ASN A 20 -21.22 -9.11 8.68
CA ASN A 20 -21.93 -9.38 7.42
C ASN A 20 -23.03 -10.45 7.57
N ARG A 21 -22.81 -11.48 8.42
CA ARG A 21 -23.86 -12.48 8.73
C ARG A 21 -25.11 -11.86 9.38
N HIS A 22 -24.96 -10.75 10.10
CA HIS A 22 -26.06 -10.13 10.83
C HIS A 22 -26.70 -8.95 10.07
N PHE A 23 -25.89 -8.19 9.33
CA PHE A 23 -26.29 -6.94 8.69
C PHE A 23 -26.27 -6.99 7.15
N GLY A 24 -25.96 -8.15 6.56
CA GLY A 24 -25.73 -8.32 5.12
C GLY A 24 -24.32 -7.89 4.71
N ASP A 25 -23.88 -8.32 3.52
CA ASP A 25 -22.53 -8.14 2.96
C ASP A 25 -22.19 -6.67 2.66
N THR A 26 -22.11 -5.87 3.72
CA THR A 26 -21.96 -4.41 3.70
C THR A 26 -20.56 -3.98 4.07
N LEU A 27 -19.86 -4.80 4.86
CA LEU A 27 -18.50 -4.54 5.28
C LEU A 27 -17.50 -5.28 4.39
N THR A 28 -16.52 -4.51 3.90
CA THR A 28 -15.39 -5.00 3.13
C THR A 28 -14.09 -4.45 3.72
N LEU A 29 -12.95 -4.95 3.27
CA LEU A 29 -11.64 -4.62 3.79
C LEU A 29 -10.75 -4.01 2.69
N ALA A 30 -9.98 -3.01 3.11
CA ALA A 30 -8.89 -2.43 2.32
C ALA A 30 -7.55 -2.90 2.88
N ILE A 31 -6.74 -3.58 2.06
CA ILE A 31 -5.41 -4.02 2.50
C ILE A 31 -4.41 -2.87 2.39
N ASN A 32 -3.77 -2.53 3.51
CA ASN A 32 -2.73 -1.52 3.57
C ASN A 32 -1.34 -2.16 3.45
N TRP A 33 -0.66 -1.93 2.34
CA TRP A 33 0.65 -2.53 2.02
C TRP A 33 1.68 -2.27 3.13
N GLY A 34 1.76 -1.03 3.64
CA GLY A 34 2.73 -0.65 4.66
C GLY A 34 2.51 -1.34 5.99
N ARG A 35 1.26 -1.41 6.44
CA ARG A 35 0.88 -2.17 7.64
C ARG A 35 1.32 -3.62 7.50
N SER A 36 0.95 -4.26 6.39
CA SER A 36 1.32 -5.66 6.14
C SER A 36 2.84 -5.85 6.13
N ALA A 37 3.57 -4.96 5.45
CA ALA A 37 5.03 -5.06 5.37
C ALA A 37 5.71 -4.87 6.74
N ILE A 38 5.25 -3.89 7.52
CA ILE A 38 5.78 -3.60 8.86
C ILE A 38 5.48 -4.72 9.85
N GLU A 39 4.26 -5.25 9.86
CA GLU A 39 3.87 -6.35 10.75
C GLU A 39 4.61 -7.65 10.43
N GLY A 40 4.84 -7.91 9.14
CA GLY A 40 5.61 -9.07 8.69
C GLY A 40 7.12 -8.86 8.75
N HIS A 41 7.58 -7.62 8.86
CA HIS A 41 8.98 -7.24 8.65
C HIS A 41 9.55 -7.80 7.34
N ASN A 42 8.70 -7.86 6.30
CA ASN A 42 9.01 -8.41 4.98
C ASN A 42 8.02 -7.91 3.91
N ASN A 43 8.41 -8.01 2.63
CA ASN A 43 7.58 -7.56 1.51
C ASN A 43 6.62 -8.65 0.95
N HIS A 44 6.60 -9.85 1.53
CA HIS A 44 5.77 -10.96 1.07
C HIS A 44 4.38 -10.98 1.75
N LEU A 45 4.30 -10.56 3.02
CA LEU A 45 3.06 -10.55 3.79
C LEU A 45 1.94 -9.71 3.13
N PRO A 46 2.20 -8.54 2.50
CA PRO A 46 1.15 -7.81 1.76
C PRO A 46 0.41 -8.68 0.74
N LEU A 47 1.12 -9.45 -0.08
CA LEU A 47 0.49 -10.32 -1.09
C LEU A 47 -0.27 -11.48 -0.45
N GLN A 48 0.26 -12.06 0.63
CA GLN A 48 -0.43 -13.11 1.38
C GLN A 48 -1.75 -12.60 1.95
N GLN A 49 -1.75 -11.40 2.53
CA GLN A 49 -2.93 -10.77 3.11
C GLN A 49 -3.98 -10.40 2.06
N VAL A 50 -3.57 -9.93 0.87
CA VAL A 50 -4.50 -9.75 -0.27
C VAL A 50 -5.18 -11.07 -0.63
N LYS A 51 -4.42 -12.16 -0.75
CA LYS A 51 -4.98 -13.50 -1.05
C LYS A 51 -5.95 -13.97 0.02
N GLN A 52 -5.61 -13.82 1.30
CA GLN A 52 -6.48 -14.20 2.42
C GLN A 52 -7.78 -13.40 2.41
N CYS A 53 -7.70 -12.09 2.21
CA CYS A 53 -8.88 -11.22 2.18
C CYS A 53 -9.79 -11.50 0.97
N GLN A 54 -9.19 -11.81 -0.19
CA GLN A 54 -9.93 -12.20 -1.40
C GLN A 54 -10.61 -13.56 -1.22
N GLN A 55 -9.92 -14.55 -0.63
CA GLN A 55 -10.51 -15.85 -0.30
C GLN A 55 -11.69 -15.74 0.67
N ALA A 56 -11.65 -14.77 1.58
CA ALA A 56 -12.76 -14.47 2.49
C ALA A 56 -13.93 -13.71 1.82
N GLY A 57 -13.80 -13.31 0.56
CA GLY A 57 -14.79 -12.50 -0.16
C GLY A 57 -14.91 -11.07 0.36
N LEU A 58 -13.89 -10.56 1.06
CA LEU A 58 -13.94 -9.26 1.74
C LEU A 58 -13.07 -8.19 1.08
N LEU A 59 -12.16 -8.55 0.18
CA LEU A 59 -11.24 -7.59 -0.43
C LEU A 59 -11.99 -6.61 -1.34
N SER A 60 -11.90 -5.31 -1.06
CA SER A 60 -12.49 -4.27 -1.91
C SER A 60 -11.54 -3.17 -2.32
N ALA A 61 -10.39 -3.01 -1.66
CA ALA A 61 -9.45 -1.96 -2.00
C ALA A 61 -8.01 -2.27 -1.57
N LEU A 62 -7.07 -1.54 -2.18
CA LEU A 62 -5.65 -1.54 -1.81
C LEU A 62 -5.20 -0.14 -1.42
N MET A 63 -4.37 -0.05 -0.38
CA MET A 63 -3.77 1.20 0.08
C MET A 63 -2.25 1.05 0.13
N PHE A 64 -1.54 1.81 -0.71
CA PHE A 64 -0.09 1.78 -0.83
C PHE A 64 0.52 2.88 0.05
N SER A 65 1.18 2.46 1.12
CA SER A 65 1.94 3.34 1.99
C SER A 65 3.25 2.65 2.32
N GLY A 66 4.38 3.19 1.87
CA GLY A 66 5.65 2.50 1.98
C GLY A 66 6.23 2.52 3.39
N THR A 67 7.25 1.71 3.56
CA THR A 67 8.20 1.76 4.68
C THR A 67 9.60 1.59 4.10
N ALA A 68 10.64 1.80 4.91
CA ALA A 68 12.02 1.73 4.45
C ALA A 68 12.83 0.72 5.27
N SER A 69 13.96 0.26 4.71
CA SER A 69 14.91 -0.58 5.43
C SER A 69 15.81 0.23 6.37
N GLN A 70 15.99 1.52 6.11
CA GLN A 70 16.85 2.42 6.86
C GLN A 70 16.60 3.89 6.43
N GLY A 71 17.46 4.81 6.89
CA GLY A 71 17.49 6.19 6.40
C GLY A 71 16.42 7.09 7.01
N ALA A 72 16.08 8.18 6.32
CA ALA A 72 15.23 9.25 6.86
C ALA A 72 13.79 8.81 7.16
N TYR A 73 13.32 7.75 6.51
CA TYR A 73 11.99 7.16 6.77
C TYR A 73 12.01 6.13 7.90
N GLY A 74 13.18 5.77 8.45
CA GLY A 74 13.30 4.80 9.53
C GLY A 74 13.12 3.34 9.07
N GLU A 75 13.72 2.43 9.82
CA GLU A 75 13.67 0.99 9.55
C GLU A 75 12.31 0.39 9.99
N TRP A 76 11.51 -0.07 9.03
CA TRP A 76 10.16 -0.63 9.24
C TRP A 76 9.20 0.29 9.99
N GLU A 77 9.42 1.61 9.93
CA GLU A 77 8.60 2.60 10.59
C GLU A 77 7.39 3.00 9.75
N ASP A 78 6.33 3.45 10.42
CA ASP A 78 5.09 3.90 9.79
C ASP A 78 5.16 5.36 9.34
N THR A 79 6.18 5.67 8.55
CA THR A 79 6.48 7.01 8.05
C THR A 79 5.96 7.23 6.64
N HIS A 80 5.21 6.28 6.09
CA HIS A 80 4.61 6.36 4.76
C HIS A 80 5.63 6.72 3.68
N ALA A 81 6.73 5.96 3.61
CA ALA A 81 7.75 6.16 2.60
C ALA A 81 7.15 6.15 1.18
N PRO A 82 7.65 7.00 0.26
CA PRO A 82 7.24 6.96 -1.13
C PRO A 82 7.66 5.66 -1.79
N PHE A 83 7.26 5.45 -3.05
CA PHE A 83 7.80 4.34 -3.83
C PHE A 83 9.33 4.44 -3.93
N ALA A 84 9.99 3.28 -4.01
CA ALA A 84 11.38 3.20 -4.42
C ALA A 84 11.57 3.85 -5.80
N PRO A 85 12.77 4.37 -6.14
CA PRO A 85 12.99 5.10 -7.37
C PRO A 85 12.64 4.26 -8.60
N PHE A 86 12.07 4.90 -9.61
CA PHE A 86 11.72 4.29 -10.88
C PHE A 86 11.94 5.29 -12.01
N ASP A 87 11.98 4.81 -13.25
CA ASP A 87 12.19 5.69 -14.40
C ASP A 87 11.12 6.79 -14.44
N GLY A 88 11.56 8.05 -14.36
CA GLY A 88 10.68 9.22 -14.35
C GLY A 88 10.24 9.70 -12.96
N SER A 89 10.66 9.05 -11.86
CA SER A 89 10.43 9.59 -10.50
C SER A 89 11.32 10.80 -10.22
N HIS A 90 10.76 11.84 -9.60
CA HIS A 90 11.49 13.04 -9.19
C HIS A 90 12.00 12.94 -7.76
N TYR A 91 11.21 12.38 -6.85
CA TYR A 91 11.59 12.14 -5.47
C TYR A 91 12.21 10.75 -5.32
N VAL A 92 13.35 10.70 -4.62
CA VAL A 92 14.18 9.50 -4.55
C VAL A 92 14.27 9.03 -3.09
N CYS A 93 13.83 7.81 -2.83
CA CYS A 93 14.05 7.11 -1.57
C CYS A 93 14.55 5.70 -1.86
N HIS A 94 15.87 5.53 -1.97
CA HIS A 94 16.50 4.25 -2.32
C HIS A 94 16.24 3.15 -1.28
N GLU A 95 15.97 3.54 -0.04
CA GLU A 95 15.70 2.66 1.08
C GLU A 95 14.24 2.19 1.13
N SER A 96 13.36 2.77 0.29
CA SER A 96 11.95 2.37 0.27
C SER A 96 11.82 0.91 -0.17
N LEU A 97 11.02 0.17 0.59
CA LEU A 97 10.73 -1.23 0.34
C LEU A 97 9.51 -1.42 -0.59
N MET A 98 8.75 -0.36 -0.85
CA MET A 98 7.60 -0.39 -1.74
C MET A 98 8.03 -0.08 -3.17
N THR A 99 8.14 -1.12 -4.01
CA THR A 99 8.60 -1.00 -5.40
C THR A 99 7.44 -1.11 -6.40
N LEU A 100 7.70 -0.75 -7.66
CA LEU A 100 6.73 -1.00 -8.73
C LEU A 100 6.37 -2.49 -8.82
N ASP A 101 7.34 -3.37 -8.65
CA ASP A 101 7.14 -4.82 -8.74
C ASP A 101 6.33 -5.36 -7.57
N SER A 102 6.57 -4.90 -6.35
CA SER A 102 5.74 -5.30 -5.21
C SER A 102 4.30 -4.83 -5.38
N ALA A 103 4.08 -3.64 -5.96
CA ALA A 103 2.73 -3.18 -6.27
C ALA A 103 2.08 -3.94 -7.44
N ARG A 104 2.85 -4.29 -8.49
CA ARG A 104 2.39 -5.13 -9.61
C ARG A 104 1.93 -6.50 -9.12
N GLN A 105 2.66 -7.10 -8.19
CA GLN A 105 2.25 -8.40 -7.61
C GLN A 105 0.87 -8.34 -6.97
N LEU A 106 0.56 -7.24 -6.27
CA LEU A 106 -0.77 -7.03 -5.70
C LEU A 106 -1.83 -6.83 -6.78
N PHE A 107 -1.56 -6.00 -7.80
CA PHE A 107 -2.52 -5.79 -8.89
C PHE A 107 -2.71 -7.02 -9.78
N ASN A 108 -1.71 -7.89 -9.93
CA ASN A 108 -1.87 -9.17 -10.62
C ASN A 108 -2.78 -10.13 -9.84
N GLN A 109 -2.81 -10.01 -8.50
CA GLN A 109 -3.70 -10.82 -7.65
C GLN A 109 -5.10 -10.21 -7.53
N ALA A 110 -5.18 -8.89 -7.46
CA ALA A 110 -6.42 -8.12 -7.36
C ALA A 110 -6.37 -6.95 -8.36
N PRO A 111 -6.77 -7.18 -9.63
CA PRO A 111 -6.77 -6.17 -10.67
C PRO A 111 -7.54 -4.92 -10.26
N LEU A 112 -7.05 -3.75 -10.67
CA LEU A 112 -7.68 -2.47 -10.30
C LEU A 112 -9.17 -2.40 -10.70
N ALA A 113 -9.55 -3.03 -11.81
CA ALA A 113 -10.92 -3.09 -12.28
C ALA A 113 -11.87 -3.92 -11.37
N GLU A 114 -11.32 -4.76 -10.50
CA GLU A 114 -12.07 -5.57 -9.53
C GLU A 114 -12.12 -4.91 -8.14
N LEU A 115 -11.39 -3.82 -7.95
CA LEU A 115 -11.34 -3.06 -6.69
C LEU A 115 -12.26 -1.84 -6.78
N ASN A 116 -12.84 -1.45 -5.64
CA ASN A 116 -13.54 -0.17 -5.51
C ASN A 116 -12.57 1.00 -5.69
N TYR A 117 -11.35 0.86 -5.17
CA TYR A 117 -10.26 1.82 -5.36
C TYR A 117 -8.89 1.23 -5.05
N ALA A 118 -7.85 1.89 -5.55
CA ALA A 118 -6.50 1.79 -5.02
C ALA A 118 -6.02 3.21 -4.66
N GLY A 119 -5.37 3.35 -3.51
CA GLY A 119 -4.92 4.65 -2.99
C GLY A 119 -3.46 4.65 -2.59
N ILE A 120 -2.93 5.86 -2.38
CA ILE A 120 -1.59 6.07 -1.83
C ILE A 120 -1.67 6.91 -0.54
N LYS A 121 -0.75 6.67 0.40
CA LYS A 121 -0.44 7.58 1.51
C LYS A 121 1.07 7.72 1.55
N LEU A 122 1.58 8.91 1.24
CA LEU A 122 3.00 9.20 1.17
C LEU A 122 3.30 10.46 1.98
N LEU A 123 4.44 10.45 2.67
CA LEU A 123 4.86 11.54 3.53
C LEU A 123 6.24 12.06 3.11
N SER A 124 6.44 13.35 3.32
CA SER A 124 7.74 14.02 3.28
C SER A 124 8.40 13.94 4.65
N THR A 125 9.69 13.61 4.73
CA THR A 125 10.43 13.51 6.01
C THR A 125 10.87 14.86 6.55
N SER A 126 10.81 15.93 5.75
CA SER A 126 11.24 17.26 6.15
C SER A 126 10.08 18.24 6.25
N ALA A 127 9.96 18.92 7.40
CA ALA A 127 9.03 20.03 7.56
C ALA A 127 9.38 21.23 6.65
N GLN A 128 10.62 21.31 6.16
CA GLN A 128 11.11 22.39 5.33
C GLN A 128 10.88 22.17 3.82
N GLU A 129 10.42 20.97 3.41
CA GLU A 129 10.09 20.72 2.01
C GLU A 129 8.96 21.61 1.52
N SER A 130 9.17 22.16 0.31
CA SER A 130 8.22 23.07 -0.33
C SER A 130 6.93 22.33 -0.72
N VAL A 131 5.88 23.11 -1.00
CA VAL A 131 4.61 22.56 -1.50
C VAL A 131 4.84 21.81 -2.82
N GLU A 132 5.71 22.32 -3.69
CA GLU A 132 6.05 21.71 -4.98
C GLU A 132 6.70 20.33 -4.79
N GLN A 133 7.62 20.20 -3.82
CA GLN A 133 8.25 18.91 -3.49
C GLN A 133 7.22 17.91 -2.94
N ARG A 134 6.34 18.36 -2.05
CA ARG A 134 5.24 17.52 -1.53
C ARG A 134 4.30 17.06 -2.63
N ILE A 135 3.96 17.93 -3.57
CA ILE A 135 3.16 17.59 -4.75
C ILE A 135 3.93 16.59 -5.65
N ALA A 136 5.25 16.76 -5.83
CA ALA A 136 6.07 15.84 -6.62
C ALA A 136 6.05 14.42 -6.05
N ILE A 137 6.15 14.25 -4.72
CA ILE A 137 6.00 12.94 -4.07
C ILE A 137 4.65 12.28 -4.42
N ILE A 138 3.56 13.04 -4.36
CA ILE A 138 2.22 12.53 -4.67
C ILE A 138 2.10 12.19 -6.16
N LYS A 139 2.62 13.04 -7.06
CA LYS A 139 2.64 12.77 -8.50
C LYS A 139 3.40 11.49 -8.84
N ASP A 140 4.58 11.32 -8.25
CA ASP A 140 5.39 10.10 -8.42
C ASP A 140 4.64 8.88 -7.88
N GLY A 141 3.98 9.00 -6.73
CA GLY A 141 3.13 7.94 -6.18
C GLY A 141 1.98 7.54 -7.11
N LEU A 142 1.29 8.50 -7.71
CA LEU A 142 0.21 8.25 -8.67
C LEU A 142 0.73 7.60 -9.96
N ASN A 143 1.88 8.07 -10.47
CA ASN A 143 2.56 7.45 -11.60
C ASN A 143 2.94 6.00 -11.31
N ALA A 144 3.53 5.73 -10.14
CA ALA A 144 3.87 4.39 -9.71
C ALA A 144 2.64 3.48 -9.66
N LEU A 145 1.54 3.95 -9.08
CA LEU A 145 0.29 3.19 -8.99
C LEU A 145 -0.29 2.87 -10.39
N ALA A 146 -0.28 3.85 -11.29
CA ALA A 146 -0.76 3.68 -12.66
C ALA A 146 0.13 2.72 -13.48
N LEU A 147 1.45 2.80 -13.32
CA LEU A 147 2.41 1.88 -13.95
C LEU A 147 2.27 0.46 -13.40
N SER A 148 2.06 0.31 -12.09
CA SER A 148 1.95 -1.00 -11.44
C SER A 148 0.61 -1.69 -11.69
N SER A 149 -0.46 -0.93 -11.90
CA SER A 149 -1.78 -1.47 -12.27
C SER A 149 -1.92 -1.77 -13.75
N GLY A 150 -0.96 -1.35 -14.58
CA GLY A 150 -1.03 -1.49 -16.04
C GLY A 150 -1.97 -0.47 -16.71
N LEU A 151 -2.45 0.55 -15.98
CA LEU A 151 -3.23 1.65 -16.56
C LEU A 151 -2.41 2.45 -17.58
N ILE A 152 -1.11 2.59 -17.32
CA ILE A 152 -0.15 3.23 -18.21
C ILE A 152 1.11 2.38 -18.32
N THR A 153 1.84 2.50 -19.43
CA THR A 153 3.11 1.80 -19.65
C THR A 153 4.33 2.74 -19.53
N THR A 154 4.09 4.05 -19.47
CA THR A 154 5.12 5.08 -19.31
C THR A 154 4.65 6.15 -18.32
N PRO A 155 5.54 6.80 -17.55
CA PRO A 155 5.17 7.82 -16.59
C PRO A 155 4.47 9.03 -17.23
N ILE A 156 3.49 9.62 -16.53
CA ILE A 156 2.86 10.88 -16.91
C ILE A 156 3.83 12.02 -16.54
N LYS A 157 4.12 12.89 -17.51
CA LYS A 157 4.98 14.08 -17.33
C LYS A 157 4.26 15.18 -16.55
#